data_AF-A0A7S1QSW4-F1
#
_entry.id   AF-A0A7S1QSW4-F1
#
_cell.length_a   1.000
_cell.length_b   1.000
_cell.length_c   1.000
_cell.angle_alpha   90.00
_cell.angle_beta   90.00
_cell.angle_gamma   90.00
#
_symmetry.space_group_name_H-M   'P 1'
#
loop_
_entity.id
_entity.type
_entity.pdbx_description
1 polymer ?
#
loop_
_entity_poly.entity_id
_entity_poly.type
_entity_poly.pdbx_seq_one_letter_code
_entity_poly.pdbx_strand_id
1 'polypeptide(L)'
;STTMAELRQGVSEEFGVRSHEMSLCLGSTAFQPSDDSKKLSELGIAEGSELLLFVVYFVRALVGKWAPAPEDNSAWMRGMTIFEDGTFHTKSGQVQDGLLRVMSHTDRQINLKRTCADANDHVFTVDEDNQTMRGRCLQSGCTYTLSKLE
;
A
#
# COMPACT_ATOMS: atom_id res chain seq x y z
N SER A 1 -20.12 7.58 -13.35
CA SER A 1 -19.55 8.30 -12.19
C SER A 1 -18.11 7.87 -12.05
N THR A 2 -17.19 8.82 -11.93
CA THR A 2 -15.77 8.53 -11.75
C THR A 2 -15.54 7.70 -10.49
N THR A 3 -14.63 6.74 -10.59
CA THR A 3 -14.13 5.90 -9.50
C THR A 3 -12.87 6.51 -8.90
N MET A 4 -12.49 6.05 -7.70
CA MET A 4 -11.23 6.49 -7.10
C MET A 4 -10.00 6.05 -7.91
N ALA A 5 -10.05 4.87 -8.55
CA ALA A 5 -9.00 4.43 -9.49
C ALA A 5 -8.81 5.41 -10.64
N GLU A 6 -9.90 5.84 -11.29
CA GLU A 6 -9.86 6.78 -12.42
C GLU A 6 -9.36 8.17 -11.98
N LEU A 7 -9.81 8.67 -10.83
CA LEU A 7 -9.30 9.93 -10.27
C LEU A 7 -7.80 9.83 -10.00
N ARG A 8 -7.37 8.74 -9.36
CA ARG A 8 -5.97 8.51 -9.02
C ARG A 8 -5.11 8.42 -10.27
N GLN A 9 -5.59 7.75 -11.32
CA GLN A 9 -4.92 7.70 -12.61
C GLN A 9 -4.77 9.11 -13.21
N GLY A 10 -5.84 9.92 -13.20
CA GLY A 10 -5.79 11.30 -13.67
C GLY A 10 -4.78 12.16 -12.91
N VAL A 11 -4.77 12.08 -11.57
CA VAL A 11 -3.77 12.78 -10.75
C VAL A 11 -2.35 12.27 -11.03
N SER A 12 -2.19 10.96 -11.23
CA SER A 12 -0.90 10.36 -11.57
C SER A 12 -0.33 10.94 -12.86
N GLU A 13 -1.17 11.05 -13.88
CA GLU A 13 -0.81 11.61 -15.20
C GLU A 13 -0.55 13.11 -15.14
N GLU A 14 -1.43 13.87 -14.46
CA GLU A 14 -1.34 15.33 -14.37
C GLU A 14 -0.07 15.78 -13.62
N PHE A 15 0.28 15.10 -12.53
CA PHE A 15 1.40 15.49 -11.67
C PHE A 15 2.67 14.66 -11.92
N GLY A 16 2.62 13.63 -12.78
CA GLY A 16 3.76 12.77 -13.07
C GLY A 16 4.23 11.92 -11.87
N VAL A 17 3.32 11.56 -10.96
CA VAL A 17 3.62 10.80 -9.74
C VAL A 17 3.02 9.40 -9.84
N ARG A 18 3.80 8.34 -9.60
CA ARG A 18 3.28 6.97 -9.66
C ARG A 18 2.24 6.73 -8.55
N SER A 19 1.22 5.95 -8.86
CA SER A 19 0.09 5.64 -7.96
C SER A 19 0.51 5.18 -6.56
N HIS A 20 1.52 4.31 -6.44
CA HIS A 20 1.99 3.81 -5.14
C HIS A 20 2.87 4.80 -4.36
N GLU A 21 3.41 5.82 -5.04
CA GLU A 21 4.20 6.91 -4.44
C GLU A 21 3.33 8.06 -3.96
N MET A 22 2.02 8.01 -4.21
CA MET A 22 1.09 9.05 -3.78
C MET A 22 0.16 8.58 -2.65
N SER A 23 -0.05 9.48 -1.69
CA SER A 23 -1.21 9.43 -0.80
C SER A 23 -2.14 10.58 -1.16
N LEU A 24 -3.41 10.24 -1.40
CA LEU A 24 -4.48 11.20 -1.62
C LEU A 24 -5.35 11.24 -0.39
N CYS A 25 -5.59 12.44 0.11
CA CYS A 25 -6.38 12.66 1.32
C CYS A 25 -7.51 13.66 1.07
N LEU A 26 -8.67 13.39 1.65
CA LEU A 26 -9.75 14.36 1.84
C LEU A 26 -9.83 14.68 3.34
N GLY A 27 -9.44 15.90 3.73
CA GLY A 27 -9.25 16.25 5.14
C GLY A 27 -8.23 15.33 5.81
N SER A 28 -8.64 14.60 6.85
CA SER A 28 -7.81 13.64 7.58
C SER A 28 -7.84 12.22 7.02
N THR A 29 -8.64 11.94 5.99
CA THR A 29 -8.87 10.58 5.49
C THR A 29 -7.99 10.29 4.28
N ALA A 30 -7.09 9.31 4.38
CA ALA A 30 -6.25 8.83 3.28
C ALA A 30 -6.89 7.64 2.55
N PHE A 31 -7.00 7.71 1.22
CA PHE A 31 -7.65 6.67 0.41
C PHE A 31 -6.75 5.43 0.19
N GLN A 32 -7.33 4.26 0.41
CA GLN A 32 -6.68 2.94 0.36
C GLN A 32 -6.93 2.21 -0.98
N PRO A 33 -6.18 1.14 -1.32
CA PRO A 33 -6.44 0.37 -2.54
C PRO A 33 -7.85 -0.18 -2.64
N SER A 34 -8.49 -0.53 -1.53
CA SER A 34 -9.89 -0.98 -1.54
C SER A 34 -10.90 0.12 -1.85
N ASP A 35 -10.49 1.38 -1.82
CA ASP A 35 -11.33 2.50 -2.24
C ASP A 35 -11.31 2.68 -3.76
N ASP A 36 -10.32 2.10 -4.47
CA ASP A 36 -10.11 2.28 -5.91
C ASP A 36 -11.34 1.85 -6.74
N SER A 37 -12.12 0.87 -6.27
CA SER A 37 -13.37 0.42 -6.91
C SER A 37 -14.61 1.23 -6.55
N LYS A 38 -14.53 2.10 -5.52
CA LYS A 38 -15.66 2.90 -5.05
C LYS A 38 -15.85 4.14 -5.93
N LYS A 39 -17.10 4.61 -6.01
CA LYS A 39 -17.41 5.89 -6.65
C LYS A 39 -16.92 7.04 -5.78
N LEU A 40 -16.48 8.15 -6.39
CA LEU A 40 -16.05 9.36 -5.66
C LEU A 40 -17.10 9.87 -4.66
N SER A 41 -18.38 9.80 -5.03
CA SER A 41 -19.49 10.20 -4.15
C SER A 41 -19.62 9.35 -2.88
N GLU A 42 -19.27 8.06 -2.96
CA GLU A 42 -19.28 7.16 -1.79
C GLU A 42 -18.14 7.47 -0.82
N LEU A 43 -17.11 8.17 -1.30
CA LEU A 43 -15.95 8.62 -0.54
C LEU A 43 -16.09 10.07 -0.06
N GLY A 44 -17.24 10.70 -0.29
CA GLY A 44 -17.50 12.10 0.07
C GLY A 44 -16.78 13.11 -0.83
N ILE A 45 -16.22 12.68 -1.96
CA ILE A 45 -15.59 13.57 -2.94
C ILE A 45 -16.68 14.07 -3.90
N ALA A 46 -16.94 15.37 -3.83
CA ALA A 46 -17.86 16.08 -4.71
C ALA A 46 -17.12 17.17 -5.52
N GLU A 47 -17.81 17.79 -6.47
CA GLU A 47 -17.29 18.96 -7.20
C GLU A 47 -16.87 20.07 -6.21
N GLY A 48 -15.71 20.66 -6.44
CA GLY A 48 -15.11 21.67 -5.55
C GLY A 48 -14.43 21.12 -4.30
N SER A 49 -14.37 19.79 -4.11
CA SER A 49 -13.58 19.20 -3.01
C SER A 49 -12.09 19.46 -3.20
N GLU A 50 -11.41 19.83 -2.13
CA GLU A 50 -9.96 19.98 -2.11
C GLU A 50 -9.31 18.70 -1.60
N LEU A 51 -8.45 18.11 -2.42
CA LEU A 51 -7.67 16.93 -2.08
C LEU A 51 -6.22 17.33 -1.83
N LEU A 52 -5.62 16.73 -0.80
CA LEU A 52 -4.19 16.84 -0.54
C LEU A 52 -3.47 15.66 -1.22
N LEU A 53 -2.47 15.99 -2.04
CA LEU A 53 -1.54 15.03 -2.64
C LEU A 53 -0.22 15.08 -1.87
N PHE A 54 0.16 13.94 -1.31
CA PHE A 54 1.50 13.73 -0.75
C PHE A 54 2.30 12.82 -1.66
N VAL A 55 3.48 13.27 -2.08
CA VAL A 55 4.48 12.42 -2.76
C VAL A 55 5.40 11.82 -1.71
N VAL A 56 5.42 10.50 -1.64
CA VAL A 56 6.06 9.74 -0.56
C VAL A 56 7.25 8.99 -1.12
N TYR A 57 8.46 9.41 -0.73
CA TYR A 57 9.69 8.87 -1.35
C TYR A 57 10.19 7.57 -0.74
N PHE A 58 9.91 7.30 0.55
CA PHE A 58 10.47 6.12 1.22
C PHE A 58 9.96 4.81 0.61
N VAL A 59 8.78 4.79 -0.04
CA VAL A 59 8.25 3.58 -0.67
C VAL A 59 9.12 3.09 -1.83
N ARG A 60 9.88 3.98 -2.48
CA ARG A 60 10.86 3.58 -3.51
C ARG A 60 11.95 2.69 -2.93
N ALA A 61 12.34 2.94 -1.68
CA ALA A 61 13.32 2.12 -0.97
C ALA A 61 12.78 0.73 -0.61
N LEU A 62 11.48 0.47 -0.78
CA LEU A 62 10.89 -0.83 -0.47
C LEU A 62 10.97 -1.83 -1.62
N VAL A 63 11.28 -1.37 -2.84
CA VAL A 63 11.46 -2.25 -4.00
C VAL A 63 12.52 -3.30 -3.71
N GLY A 64 12.23 -4.56 -4.01
CA GLY A 64 13.12 -5.69 -3.80
C GLY A 64 12.46 -6.84 -3.06
N LYS A 65 13.28 -7.82 -2.68
CA LYS A 65 12.84 -9.03 -1.99
C LYS A 65 12.83 -8.81 -0.48
N TRP A 66 11.86 -9.44 0.17
CA TRP A 66 11.67 -9.39 1.62
C TRP A 66 11.49 -10.80 2.18
N ALA A 67 12.06 -11.05 3.35
CA ALA A 67 11.94 -12.32 4.05
C ALA A 67 11.31 -12.12 5.43
N PRO A 68 10.39 -13.01 5.84
CA PRO A 68 9.89 -13.03 7.21
C PRO A 68 10.98 -13.47 8.20
N ALA A 69 10.92 -12.91 9.41
CA ALA A 69 11.72 -13.39 10.52
C ALA A 69 11.44 -14.89 10.76
N PRO A 70 12.46 -15.72 11.06
CA PRO A 70 12.29 -17.15 11.27
C PRO A 70 11.27 -17.54 12.33
N GLU A 71 11.12 -16.70 13.36
CA GLU A 71 10.20 -16.86 14.47
C GLU A 71 8.74 -16.55 14.13
N ASP A 72 8.47 -15.82 13.04
CA ASP A 72 7.11 -15.47 12.68
C ASP A 72 6.42 -16.57 11.88
N ASN A 73 5.16 -16.86 12.24
CA ASN A 73 4.29 -17.70 11.42
C ASN A 73 3.77 -16.94 10.19
N SER A 74 4.70 -16.63 9.29
CA SER A 74 4.51 -15.72 8.16
C SER A 74 4.44 -16.46 6.82
N ALA A 75 3.80 -17.64 6.76
CA ALA A 75 3.67 -18.40 5.52
C ALA A 75 3.07 -17.56 4.37
N TRP A 76 2.21 -16.59 4.71
CA TRP A 76 1.65 -15.63 3.77
C TRP A 76 2.70 -14.69 3.14
N MET A 77 3.77 -14.34 3.86
CA MET A 77 4.83 -13.39 3.43
C MET A 77 6.03 -14.08 2.78
N ARG A 78 5.99 -15.40 2.63
CA ARG A 78 7.11 -16.16 2.06
C ARG A 78 7.37 -15.73 0.62
N GLY A 79 8.64 -15.51 0.26
CA GLY A 79 9.05 -15.16 -1.10
C GLY A 79 8.50 -13.82 -1.55
N MET A 80 8.27 -12.89 -0.62
CA MET A 80 7.69 -11.60 -0.91
C MET A 80 8.65 -10.74 -1.76
N THR A 81 8.11 -10.08 -2.78
CA THR A 81 8.85 -9.13 -3.62
C THR A 81 7.95 -7.93 -3.91
N ILE A 82 8.47 -6.73 -3.71
CA ILE A 82 7.83 -5.46 -4.08
C ILE A 82 8.50 -4.95 -5.35
N PHE A 83 7.70 -4.57 -6.35
CA PHE A 83 8.17 -4.10 -7.65
C PHE A 83 8.13 -2.58 -7.76
N GLU A 84 8.81 -2.04 -8.77
CA GLU A 84 8.93 -0.59 -8.99
C GLU A 84 7.62 0.12 -9.31
N ASP A 85 6.59 -0.61 -9.73
CA ASP A 85 5.25 -0.09 -9.99
C ASP A 85 4.34 -0.13 -8.75
N GLY A 86 4.87 -0.60 -7.62
CA GLY A 86 4.14 -0.73 -6.36
C GLY A 86 3.28 -1.98 -6.25
N THR A 87 3.33 -2.87 -7.25
CA THR A 87 2.78 -4.22 -7.09
C THR A 87 3.66 -5.04 -6.17
N PHE A 88 3.09 -6.09 -5.57
CA PHE A 88 3.88 -7.06 -4.83
C PHE A 88 3.39 -8.48 -5.07
N HIS A 89 4.34 -9.40 -5.05
CA HIS A 89 4.06 -10.83 -5.06
C HIS A 89 4.38 -11.43 -3.69
N THR A 90 3.65 -12.48 -3.31
CA THR A 90 3.94 -13.23 -2.08
C THR A 90 3.55 -14.70 -2.22
N LYS A 91 3.74 -15.49 -1.15
CA LYS A 91 3.61 -16.96 -1.15
C LYS A 91 4.41 -17.61 -2.28
N SER A 92 5.65 -17.14 -2.45
CA SER A 92 6.55 -17.57 -3.52
C SER A 92 5.91 -17.47 -4.92
N GLY A 93 5.15 -16.40 -5.16
CA GLY A 93 4.52 -16.11 -6.45
C GLY A 93 3.10 -16.67 -6.63
N GLN A 94 2.51 -17.31 -5.62
CA GLN A 94 1.10 -17.74 -5.68
C GLN A 94 0.13 -16.55 -5.63
N VAL A 95 0.54 -15.44 -5.01
CA VAL A 95 -0.21 -14.19 -4.97
C VAL A 95 0.56 -13.17 -5.82
N GLN A 96 -0.10 -12.63 -6.84
CA GLN A 96 0.49 -11.68 -7.81
C GLN A 96 -0.37 -10.43 -8.02
N ASP A 97 -1.52 -10.36 -7.38
CA ASP A 97 -2.49 -9.28 -7.46
C ASP A 97 -2.36 -8.30 -6.28
N GLY A 98 -1.16 -8.21 -5.69
CA GLY A 98 -0.86 -7.36 -4.54
C GLY A 98 -0.53 -5.92 -4.95
N LEU A 99 -1.04 -4.94 -4.19
CA LEU A 99 -0.70 -3.53 -4.29
C LEU A 99 -0.23 -2.95 -2.94
N LEU A 100 0.80 -2.13 -3.01
CA LEU A 100 1.29 -1.30 -1.91
C LEU A 100 0.60 0.07 -1.92
N ARG A 101 0.23 0.56 -0.73
CA ARG A 101 -0.24 1.94 -0.53
C ARG A 101 0.33 2.55 0.73
N VAL A 102 0.62 3.84 0.68
CA VAL A 102 0.96 4.62 1.88
C VAL A 102 -0.31 4.93 2.67
N MET A 103 -0.31 4.60 3.95
CA MET A 103 -1.36 4.98 4.90
C MET A 103 -1.01 6.26 5.65
N SER A 104 0.23 6.34 6.15
CA SER A 104 0.74 7.49 6.88
C SER A 104 2.17 7.78 6.46
N HIS A 105 2.41 8.99 5.97
CA HIS A 105 3.77 9.44 5.66
C HIS A 105 4.57 9.65 6.96
N THR A 106 3.96 10.28 7.97
CA THR A 106 4.63 10.61 9.24
C THR A 106 5.02 9.37 10.02
N ASP A 107 4.14 8.36 10.06
CA ASP A 107 4.39 7.12 10.78
C ASP A 107 5.04 6.05 9.89
N ARG A 108 5.39 6.39 8.65
CA ARG A 108 5.98 5.48 7.65
C ARG A 108 5.17 4.19 7.52
N GLN A 109 3.84 4.33 7.53
CA GLN A 109 2.92 3.22 7.50
C GLN A 109 2.44 2.94 6.08
N ILE A 110 2.48 1.67 5.68
CA ILE A 110 1.97 1.17 4.41
C ILE A 110 0.94 0.07 4.62
N ASN A 111 0.11 -0.16 3.61
CA ASN A 111 -0.76 -1.31 3.49
C ASN A 111 -0.33 -2.15 2.28
N LEU A 112 -0.18 -3.45 2.49
CA LEU A 112 0.01 -4.45 1.45
C LEU A 112 -1.27 -5.26 1.34
N LYS A 113 -2.04 -5.01 0.28
CA LYS A 113 -3.37 -5.60 0.09
C LYS A 113 -3.51 -6.19 -1.31
N ARG A 114 -4.23 -7.29 -1.45
CA ARG A 114 -4.63 -7.79 -2.77
C ARG A 114 -5.76 -6.94 -3.36
N THR A 115 -5.89 -6.94 -4.69
CA THR A 115 -6.95 -6.21 -5.40
C THR A 115 -8.30 -6.92 -5.38
N CYS A 116 -8.35 -8.21 -5.02
CA CYS A 116 -9.60 -8.94 -4.93
C CYS A 116 -10.47 -8.45 -3.75
N ALA A 117 -11.79 -8.62 -3.89
CA ALA A 117 -12.74 -8.35 -2.82
C ALA A 117 -12.37 -9.15 -1.55
N ASP A 118 -12.65 -8.56 -0.39
CA ASP A 118 -12.46 -9.15 0.95
C ASP A 118 -11.03 -9.56 1.29
N ALA A 119 -10.03 -9.09 0.53
CA ALA A 119 -8.63 -9.28 0.87
C ALA A 119 -8.29 -8.63 2.22
N ASN A 120 -7.47 -9.33 3.01
CA ASN A 120 -6.98 -8.81 4.27
C ASN A 120 -6.04 -7.61 4.08
N ASP A 121 -6.07 -6.70 5.05
CA ASP A 121 -5.19 -5.55 5.14
C ASP A 121 -3.96 -5.94 5.97
N HIS A 122 -2.80 -5.93 5.33
CA HIS A 122 -1.53 -6.16 5.99
C HIS A 122 -0.81 -4.83 6.15
N VAL A 123 -0.97 -4.24 7.33
CA VAL A 123 -0.44 -2.91 7.64
C VAL A 123 0.93 -3.04 8.26
N PHE A 124 1.90 -2.33 7.70
CA PHE A 124 3.30 -2.33 8.13
C PHE A 124 3.75 -0.92 8.49
N THR A 125 4.59 -0.83 9.52
CA THR A 125 5.40 0.34 9.84
C THR A 125 6.83 0.04 9.38
N VAL A 126 7.38 0.90 8.53
CA VAL A 126 8.72 0.76 7.97
C VAL A 126 9.73 1.48 8.85
N ASP A 127 10.76 0.76 9.31
CA ASP A 127 11.85 1.35 10.08
C ASP A 127 12.61 2.41 9.25
N GLU A 128 13.31 3.32 9.91
CA GLU A 128 13.96 4.48 9.25
C GLU A 128 15.04 4.08 8.24
N ASP A 129 15.69 2.92 8.46
CA ASP A 129 16.72 2.35 7.58
C ASP A 129 16.16 1.75 6.28
N ASN A 130 14.84 1.60 6.17
CA ASN A 130 14.15 0.92 5.08
C ASN A 130 14.58 -0.55 4.89
N GLN A 131 15.22 -1.16 5.88
CA GLN A 131 15.67 -2.55 5.85
C GLN A 131 14.73 -3.48 6.62
N THR A 132 13.97 -2.93 7.57
CA THR A 132 13.03 -3.71 8.37
C THR A 132 11.64 -3.08 8.33
N MET A 133 10.60 -3.91 8.37
CA MET A 133 9.25 -3.45 8.63
C MET A 133 8.52 -4.43 9.55
N ARG A 134 7.71 -3.87 10.46
CA ARG A 134 6.86 -4.64 11.38
C ARG A 134 5.42 -4.40 11.02
N GLY A 135 4.65 -5.47 10.89
CA GLY A 135 3.27 -5.37 10.45
C GLY A 135 2.33 -6.31 11.16
N ARG A 136 1.06 -6.14 10.83
CA ARG A 136 -0.03 -6.98 11.31
C ARG A 136 -1.12 -7.11 10.26
N CYS A 137 -1.79 -8.24 10.26
CA CYS A 137 -3.05 -8.43 9.56
C CYS A 137 -4.17 -7.89 10.45
N LEU A 138 -4.92 -6.90 9.97
CA LEU A 138 -6.00 -6.32 10.78
C LEU A 138 -7.15 -7.31 11.04
N GLN A 139 -7.37 -8.24 10.13
CA GLN A 139 -8.47 -9.21 10.18
C GLN A 139 -8.15 -10.42 11.07
N SER A 140 -6.92 -10.93 11.03
CA SER A 140 -6.54 -12.12 11.81
C SER A 140 -5.74 -11.82 13.08
N GLY A 141 -5.24 -10.60 13.23
CA GLY A 141 -4.36 -10.21 14.33
C GLY A 141 -2.94 -10.79 14.24
N CYS A 142 -2.61 -11.55 13.19
CA CYS A 142 -1.25 -12.08 13.00
C CYS A 142 -0.25 -10.94 12.84
N THR A 143 0.89 -11.06 13.49
CA THR A 143 2.01 -10.11 13.40
C THR A 143 3.11 -10.65 12.49
N TYR A 144 3.87 -9.73 11.90
CA TYR A 144 4.94 -10.02 10.96
C TYR A 144 6.12 -9.08 11.20
N THR A 145 7.32 -9.60 11.02
CA THR A 145 8.57 -8.86 10.89
C THR A 145 9.18 -9.28 9.57
N LEU A 146 9.47 -8.30 8.71
CA LEU A 146 10.08 -8.53 7.42
C LEU A 146 11.41 -7.77 7.35
N SER A 147 12.43 -8.44 6.83
CA SER A 147 13.73 -7.85 6.53
C SER A 147 13.98 -7.89 5.04
N LYS A 148 14.56 -6.81 4.51
CA LYS A 148 14.93 -6.72 3.11
C LYS A 148 16.10 -7.67 2.84
N LEU A 149 16.06 -8.35 1.70
CA LEU A 149 17.15 -9.18 1.23
C LEU A 149 18.06 -8.35 0.33
N GLU A 150 19.36 -8.50 0.50
CA GLU A 150 20.40 -7.93 -0.37
C GLU A 150 20.33 -8.49 -1.81
#